data_AF-A0AAJ2K8E7-F1
#
_entry.id   AF-A0AAJ2K8E7-F1
#
_cell.length_a   1.000
_cell.length_b   1.000
_cell.length_c   1.000
_cell.angle_alpha   90.00
_cell.angle_beta   90.00
_cell.angle_gamma   90.00
#
_symmetry.space_group_name_H-M   'P 1'
#
loop_
_entity.id
_entity.type
_entity.pdbx_description
1 polymer ?
#
loop_
_entity_poly.entity_id
_entity_poly.type
_entity_poly.pdbx_seq_one_letter_code
_entity_poly.pdbx_strand_id
1 'polypeptide(L)'
;MANQIEELEKVLGGKLERSDARVIPGTDGATTREAIYFSDDGKSKFRKQFKKITCFAEPPNATSGGINEAGCSITPGHGPLFHAVVYHGDIDGWRKDIKAGAEGLGLLLARIEGDQFIISDGRSIPLSDCKIEFS
;
A
#
# COMPACT_ATOMS: atom_id res chain seq x y z
N MET A 1 12.62 28.73 7.82
CA MET A 1 11.84 27.50 7.61
C MET A 1 12.49 26.29 8.26
N ALA A 2 13.72 25.89 7.93
CA ALA A 2 14.39 24.73 8.56
C ALA A 2 14.38 24.78 10.11
N ASN A 3 14.73 25.94 10.68
CA ASN A 3 14.78 26.14 12.14
C ASN A 3 13.42 25.97 12.85
N GLN A 4 12.29 26.25 12.16
CA GLN A 4 10.95 26.07 12.74
C GLN A 4 10.51 24.60 12.74
N ILE A 5 10.95 23.82 11.74
CA ILE A 5 10.65 22.38 11.65
C ILE A 5 11.40 21.65 12.77
N GLU A 6 12.66 21.99 13.01
CA GLU A 6 13.47 21.39 14.09
C GLU A 6 12.92 21.69 15.49
N GLU A 7 12.38 22.89 15.71
CA GLU A 7 11.68 23.22 16.96
C GLU A 7 10.39 22.40 17.12
N LEU A 8 9.61 22.22 16.05
CA LEU A 8 8.41 21.38 16.06
C LEU A 8 8.73 19.91 16.33
N GLU A 9 9.77 19.36 15.71
CA GLU A 9 10.23 17.98 15.94
C GLU A 9 10.66 17.76 17.40
N LYS A 10 11.32 18.76 18.00
CA LYS A 10 11.65 18.74 19.44
C LYS A 10 10.41 18.73 20.33
N VAL A 11 9.40 19.53 20.01
CA VAL A 11 8.13 19.57 20.76
C VAL A 11 7.35 18.27 20.63
N LEU A 12 7.34 17.67 19.45
CA LEU A 12 6.62 16.42 19.15
C LEU A 12 7.37 15.16 19.61
N GLY A 13 8.65 15.28 19.96
CA GLY A 13 9.49 14.15 20.39
C GLY A 13 9.82 13.17 19.27
N GLY A 14 9.74 13.59 18.01
CA GLY A 14 9.92 12.74 16.84
C GLY A 14 10.19 13.55 15.58
N LYS A 15 10.80 12.90 14.59
CA LYS A 15 11.05 13.53 13.29
C LYS A 15 9.76 13.61 12.48
N LEU A 16 9.55 14.72 11.81
CA LEU A 16 8.50 14.90 10.82
C LEU A 16 8.96 14.23 9.51
N GLU A 17 8.03 13.55 8.83
CA GLU A 17 8.34 12.90 7.55
C GLU A 17 8.78 13.96 6.52
N ARG A 18 9.97 13.76 5.95
CA ARG A 18 10.48 14.58 4.85
C ARG A 18 10.23 13.89 3.52
N SER A 19 10.04 14.67 2.46
CA SER A 19 9.73 14.15 1.12
C SER A 19 10.83 13.23 0.56
N ASP A 20 12.09 13.46 0.93
CA ASP A 20 13.28 12.68 0.57
C ASP A 20 13.50 11.44 1.47
N ALA A 21 12.73 11.31 2.56
CA ALA A 21 12.78 10.19 3.49
C ALA A 21 11.69 9.14 3.23
N ARG A 22 10.87 9.32 2.19
CA ARG A 22 9.78 8.39 1.85
C ARG A 22 10.34 7.06 1.37
N VAL A 23 9.90 5.99 2.03
CA VAL A 23 10.28 4.61 1.72
C VAL A 23 9.12 3.95 0.98
N ILE A 24 9.43 3.15 -0.03
CA ILE A 24 8.44 2.37 -0.77
C ILE A 24 7.79 1.36 0.20
N PRO A 25 6.46 1.39 0.42
CA PRO A 25 5.81 0.48 1.35
C PRO A 25 6.12 -0.99 1.05
N GLY A 26 6.63 -1.72 2.05
CA GLY A 26 7.02 -3.12 1.90
C GLY A 26 8.53 -3.33 1.68
N THR A 27 9.33 -2.27 1.55
CA THR A 27 10.80 -2.37 1.57
C THR A 27 11.41 -2.04 2.94
N ASP A 28 10.61 -1.52 3.89
CA ASP A 28 11.06 -1.07 5.21
C ASP A 28 11.29 -2.20 6.23
N GLY A 29 10.95 -3.45 5.88
CA GLY A 29 11.15 -4.60 6.74
C GLY A 29 10.32 -4.59 8.03
N ALA A 30 9.26 -3.77 8.10
CA ALA A 30 8.39 -3.72 9.27
C ALA A 30 7.70 -5.06 9.51
N THR A 31 7.75 -5.54 10.75
CA THR A 31 7.17 -6.82 11.16
C THR A 31 5.76 -6.70 11.72
N THR A 32 5.33 -5.49 12.09
CA THR A 32 4.04 -5.23 12.74
C THR A 32 2.94 -4.85 11.75
N ARG A 33 3.27 -4.72 10.47
CA ARG A 33 2.37 -4.29 9.39
C ARG A 33 2.76 -4.96 8.08
N GLU A 34 1.82 -5.14 7.17
CA GLU A 34 2.07 -5.68 5.83
C GLU A 34 1.65 -4.64 4.79
N ALA A 35 2.45 -4.52 3.73
CA ALA A 35 2.14 -3.67 2.58
C ALA A 35 1.68 -4.54 1.42
N ILE A 36 0.59 -4.13 0.77
CA ILE A 36 0.12 -4.74 -0.47
C ILE A 36 -0.33 -3.65 -1.43
N TYR A 37 -0.33 -4.00 -2.70
CA TYR A 37 -0.69 -3.13 -3.79
C TYR A 37 -1.90 -3.71 -4.50
N PHE A 38 -2.89 -2.90 -4.84
CA PHE A 38 -4.01 -3.32 -5.71
C PHE A 38 -4.06 -2.47 -6.97
N SER A 39 -4.39 -3.08 -8.11
CA SER A 39 -4.47 -2.38 -9.39
C SER A 39 -5.62 -1.39 -9.41
N ASP A 40 -5.43 -0.21 -9.98
CA ASP A 40 -6.48 0.77 -10.26
C ASP A 40 -7.51 0.18 -11.26
N ASP A 41 -8.81 0.43 -11.02
CA ASP A 41 -9.89 -0.10 -11.86
C ASP A 41 -10.17 0.75 -13.11
N GLY A 42 -9.52 1.92 -13.24
CA GLY A 42 -9.69 2.90 -14.31
C GLY A 42 -11.07 3.57 -14.37
N LYS A 43 -11.94 3.33 -13.39
CA LYS A 43 -13.37 3.69 -13.44
C LYS A 43 -13.83 4.44 -12.20
N SER A 44 -13.31 4.06 -11.03
CA SER A 44 -13.67 4.59 -9.73
C SER A 44 -12.60 5.56 -9.24
N LYS A 45 -13.02 6.56 -8.45
CA LYS A 45 -12.04 7.33 -7.66
C LYS A 45 -11.39 6.41 -6.63
N PHE A 46 -10.10 6.61 -6.35
CA PHE A 46 -9.32 5.84 -5.38
C PHE A 46 -10.09 5.54 -4.09
N ARG A 47 -10.61 6.55 -3.38
CA ARG A 47 -11.34 6.36 -2.10
C ARG A 47 -12.53 5.39 -2.22
N LYS A 48 -13.22 5.40 -3.36
CA LYS A 48 -14.35 4.49 -3.62
C LYS A 48 -13.86 3.08 -3.88
N GLN A 49 -12.79 2.93 -4.65
CA GLN A 49 -12.17 1.62 -4.91
C GLN A 49 -11.56 1.03 -3.64
N PHE A 50 -10.81 1.82 -2.87
CA PHE A 50 -10.26 1.45 -1.56
C PHE A 50 -11.36 0.91 -0.65
N LYS A 51 -12.47 1.66 -0.46
CA LYS A 51 -13.58 1.17 0.35
C LYS A 51 -14.18 -0.14 -0.17
N LYS A 52 -14.32 -0.28 -1.50
CA LYS A 52 -14.86 -1.51 -2.10
C LYS A 52 -13.97 -2.72 -1.84
N ILE A 53 -12.65 -2.58 -1.98
CA ILE A 53 -11.71 -3.70 -1.77
C ILE A 53 -11.58 -4.04 -0.29
N THR A 54 -11.51 -3.05 0.60
CA THR A 54 -11.30 -3.29 2.05
C THR A 54 -12.57 -3.70 2.80
N CYS A 55 -13.75 -3.46 2.25
CA CYS A 55 -15.04 -3.80 2.86
C CYS A 55 -15.87 -4.73 1.97
N PHE A 56 -15.21 -5.58 1.18
CA PHE A 56 -15.87 -6.51 0.27
C PHE A 56 -16.52 -7.69 1.00
N ALA A 57 -15.80 -8.27 1.97
CA ALA A 57 -16.27 -9.44 2.71
C ALA A 57 -17.31 -9.04 3.78
N GLU A 58 -18.39 -9.82 3.85
CA GLU A 58 -19.43 -9.66 4.86
C GLU A 58 -19.83 -11.05 5.42
N PRO A 59 -19.53 -11.35 6.70
CA PRO A 59 -18.78 -10.53 7.66
C PRO A 59 -17.28 -10.40 7.29
N PRO A 60 -16.57 -9.38 7.79
CA PRO A 60 -15.13 -9.25 7.61
C PRO A 60 -14.37 -10.41 8.25
N ASN A 61 -13.27 -10.84 7.63
CA ASN A 61 -12.36 -11.83 8.20
C ASN A 61 -11.43 -11.20 9.24
N ALA A 62 -11.02 -9.95 9.03
CA ALA A 62 -10.24 -9.19 10.00
C ALA A 62 -11.08 -8.85 11.23
N THR A 63 -10.58 -9.26 12.39
CA THR A 63 -11.24 -9.05 13.69
C THR A 63 -10.69 -7.86 14.47
N SER A 64 -9.50 -7.38 14.11
CA SER A 64 -8.83 -6.25 14.77
C SER A 64 -7.82 -5.53 13.87
N GLY A 65 -7.43 -4.32 14.28
CA GLY A 65 -6.44 -3.51 13.58
C GLY A 65 -7.05 -2.56 12.54
N GLY A 66 -6.29 -2.26 11.50
CA GLY A 66 -6.70 -1.26 10.50
C GLY A 66 -5.91 -1.36 9.21
N ILE A 67 -6.48 -0.79 8.15
CA ILE A 67 -5.88 -0.66 6.83
C ILE A 67 -5.91 0.81 6.41
N ASN A 68 -4.79 1.30 5.87
CA ASN A 68 -4.63 2.69 5.43
C ASN A 68 -4.02 2.75 4.03
N GLU A 69 -4.35 3.81 3.30
CA GLU A 69 -3.59 4.23 2.12
C GLU A 69 -2.16 4.59 2.53
N ALA A 70 -1.16 4.14 1.78
CA ALA A 70 0.25 4.35 2.10
C ALA A 70 0.93 5.44 1.25
N GLY A 71 0.15 6.26 0.54
CA GLY A 71 0.65 7.43 -0.20
C GLY A 71 1.68 7.11 -1.28
N CYS A 72 1.67 5.87 -1.79
CA CYS A 72 2.61 5.38 -2.80
C CYS A 72 1.82 4.66 -3.89
N SER A 73 2.19 4.90 -5.13
CA SER A 73 1.68 4.16 -6.28
C SER A 73 2.83 3.65 -7.15
N ILE A 74 2.65 2.48 -7.75
CA ILE A 74 3.64 1.81 -8.60
C ILE A 74 2.99 1.49 -9.93
N THR A 75 3.65 1.89 -11.03
CA THR A 75 3.25 1.51 -12.39
C THR A 75 4.38 0.68 -13.02
N PRO A 76 4.19 -0.63 -13.24
CA PRO A 76 5.18 -1.46 -13.89
C PRO A 76 5.17 -1.26 -15.41
N GLY A 77 6.18 -0.60 -15.98
CA GLY A 77 6.30 -0.39 -17.45
C GLY A 77 4.98 0.07 -18.12
N HIS A 78 4.45 -0.75 -19.04
CA HIS A 78 3.16 -0.54 -19.72
C HIS A 78 1.95 -1.20 -19.01
N GLY A 79 2.11 -1.58 -17.74
CA GLY A 79 1.10 -2.22 -16.91
C GLY A 79 0.15 -1.24 -16.21
N PRO A 80 -0.83 -1.77 -15.45
CA PRO A 80 -1.78 -0.94 -14.73
C PRO A 80 -1.12 -0.21 -13.56
N LEU A 81 -1.70 0.91 -13.15
CA LEU A 81 -1.33 1.59 -11.90
C LEU A 81 -1.71 0.71 -10.72
N PHE A 82 -0.86 0.66 -9.68
CA PHE A 82 -1.16 0.01 -8.42
C PHE A 82 -1.06 0.99 -7.26
N HIS A 83 -2.00 0.90 -6.32
CA HIS A 83 -2.01 1.71 -5.11
C HIS A 83 -1.56 0.92 -3.89
N ALA A 84 -0.63 1.48 -3.13
CA ALA A 84 -0.14 0.90 -1.89
C ALA A 84 -1.14 1.08 -0.75
N VAL A 85 -1.37 0.01 -0.02
CA VAL A 85 -2.05 0.03 1.28
C VAL A 85 -1.23 -0.74 2.29
N VAL A 86 -1.35 -0.31 3.54
CA VAL A 86 -0.68 -0.94 4.67
C VAL A 86 -1.72 -1.30 5.71
N TYR A 87 -1.64 -2.52 6.23
CA TYR A 87 -2.53 -3.02 7.27
C TYR A 87 -1.76 -3.62 8.44
N HIS A 88 -2.36 -3.58 9.62
CA HIS A 88 -1.79 -4.05 10.88
C HIS A 88 -2.87 -4.68 11.78
N GLY A 89 -2.44 -5.35 12.86
CA GLY A 89 -3.34 -6.07 13.76
C GLY A 89 -3.58 -7.49 13.27
N ASP A 90 -4.79 -7.80 12.80
CA ASP A 90 -5.14 -9.11 12.26
C ASP A 90 -4.66 -9.25 10.80
N ILE A 91 -3.35 -9.46 10.62
CA ILE A 91 -2.71 -9.54 9.29
C ILE A 91 -3.34 -10.64 8.43
N ASP A 92 -3.61 -11.81 8.99
CA ASP A 92 -4.21 -12.93 8.24
C ASP A 92 -5.66 -12.65 7.86
N GLY A 93 -6.44 -12.02 8.74
CA GLY A 93 -7.79 -11.57 8.43
C GLY A 93 -7.80 -10.52 7.31
N TRP A 94 -6.94 -9.50 7.41
CA TRP A 94 -6.80 -8.48 6.36
C TRP A 94 -6.36 -9.07 5.03
N ARG A 95 -5.41 -10.02 5.04
CA ARG A 95 -4.97 -10.70 3.81
C ARG A 95 -6.12 -11.44 3.12
N LYS A 96 -7.00 -12.10 3.89
CA LYS A 96 -8.20 -12.76 3.34
C LYS A 96 -9.20 -11.76 2.79
N ASP A 97 -9.48 -10.67 3.51
CA ASP A 97 -10.43 -9.65 3.07
C ASP A 97 -9.97 -8.94 1.79
N ILE A 98 -8.70 -8.56 1.71
CA ILE A 98 -8.13 -7.91 0.52
C ILE A 98 -8.13 -8.88 -0.67
N LYS A 99 -7.78 -10.15 -0.45
CA LYS A 99 -7.83 -11.17 -1.50
C LYS A 99 -9.26 -11.36 -2.03
N ALA A 100 -10.24 -11.51 -1.13
CA ALA A 100 -11.65 -11.64 -1.52
C ALA A 100 -12.14 -10.40 -2.28
N GLY A 101 -11.77 -9.20 -1.82
CA GLY A 101 -12.08 -7.95 -2.49
C GLY A 101 -11.46 -7.84 -3.87
N ALA A 102 -10.19 -8.20 -4.03
CA ALA A 102 -9.52 -8.18 -5.32
C ALA A 102 -10.15 -9.17 -6.30
N GLU A 103 -10.38 -10.42 -5.88
CA GLU A 103 -11.02 -11.45 -6.71
C GLU A 103 -12.43 -11.02 -7.13
N GLY A 104 -13.24 -10.53 -6.19
CA GLY A 104 -14.61 -10.10 -6.47
C GLY A 104 -14.74 -8.85 -7.33
N LEU A 105 -13.71 -8.01 -7.37
CA LEU A 105 -13.65 -6.79 -8.19
C LEU A 105 -12.84 -6.99 -9.48
N GLY A 106 -12.22 -8.16 -9.69
CA GLY A 106 -11.35 -8.44 -10.83
C GLY A 106 -10.07 -7.60 -10.83
N LEU A 107 -9.52 -7.30 -9.66
CA LEU A 107 -8.30 -6.52 -9.48
C LEU A 107 -7.08 -7.43 -9.32
N LEU A 108 -5.93 -6.96 -9.77
CA LEU A 108 -4.65 -7.59 -9.49
C LEU A 108 -4.13 -7.11 -8.13
N LEU A 109 -3.54 -8.04 -7.39
CA LEU A 109 -2.75 -7.72 -6.21
C LEU A 109 -1.27 -7.77 -6.55
N ALA A 110 -0.47 -7.00 -5.85
CA ALA A 110 0.97 -7.05 -5.96
C ALA A 110 1.64 -6.82 -4.60
N ARG A 111 2.87 -7.31 -4.46
CA ARG A 111 3.70 -7.13 -3.27
C ARG A 111 5.16 -6.98 -3.68
N ILE A 112 5.96 -6.50 -2.75
CA ILE A 112 7.41 -6.40 -2.97
C ILE A 112 8.09 -7.58 -2.27
N GLU A 113 8.97 -8.27 -3.00
CA GLU A 113 9.87 -9.29 -2.47
C GLU A 113 11.31 -8.95 -2.90
N GLY A 114 12.14 -8.50 -1.96
CA GLY A 114 13.47 -8.01 -2.28
C GLY A 114 13.40 -6.75 -3.17
N ASP A 115 13.97 -6.83 -4.37
CA ASP A 115 13.91 -5.76 -5.38
C ASP A 115 12.83 -5.98 -6.45
N GLN A 116 11.96 -6.98 -6.26
CA GLN A 116 10.95 -7.37 -7.23
C GLN A 116 9.54 -6.93 -6.83
N PHE A 117 8.80 -6.42 -7.79
CA PHE A 117 7.35 -6.20 -7.73
C PHE A 117 6.63 -7.42 -8.28
N ILE A 118 6.10 -8.25 -7.38
CA ILE A 118 5.43 -9.51 -7.68
C ILE A 118 3.93 -9.26 -7.83
N ILE A 119 3.39 -9.52 -9.01
CA ILE A 119 1.96 -9.35 -9.35
C ILE A 119 1.26 -10.71 -9.29
N SER A 120 0.00 -10.73 -8.84
CA SER A 120 -0.81 -11.92 -8.63
C SER A 120 -1.10 -12.73 -9.90
N ASP A 121 -0.85 -12.17 -11.09
CA ASP A 121 -0.94 -12.87 -12.37
C ASP A 121 0.36 -13.61 -12.76
N GLY A 122 1.36 -13.60 -11.87
CA GLY A 122 2.61 -14.33 -12.04
C GLY A 122 3.77 -13.49 -12.60
N ARG A 123 3.55 -12.21 -12.92
CA ARG A 123 4.63 -11.31 -13.34
C ARG A 123 5.52 -10.94 -12.15
N SER A 124 6.83 -10.92 -12.38
CA SER A 124 7.85 -10.39 -11.47
C SER A 124 8.61 -9.30 -12.21
N ILE A 125 8.63 -8.09 -11.68
CA ILE A 125 9.18 -6.92 -12.37
C ILE A 125 10.16 -6.23 -11.42
N PRO A 126 11.43 -6.00 -11.83
CA PRO A 126 12.37 -5.24 -11.02
C PRO A 126 11.81 -3.87 -10.66
N LEU A 127 11.94 -3.43 -9.41
CA LEU A 127 11.50 -2.11 -8.98
C LEU A 127 12.19 -0.98 -9.78
N SER A 128 13.39 -1.21 -10.29
CA SER A 128 14.10 -0.29 -11.20
C SER A 128 13.35 -0.03 -12.50
N ASP A 129 12.49 -0.96 -12.92
CA ASP A 129 11.71 -0.89 -14.16
C ASP A 129 10.28 -0.38 -13.89
N CYS A 130 9.98 -0.03 -12.64
CA CYS A 130 8.71 0.54 -12.22
C CYS A 130 8.81 2.06 -12.09
N LYS A 131 7.75 2.75 -12.51
CA LYS A 131 7.52 4.15 -12.13
C LYS A 131 6.92 4.18 -10.73
N ILE A 132 7.59 4.86 -9.80
CA ILE A 132 7.14 5.01 -8.41
C ILE A 132 6.75 6.48 -8.18
N GLU A 133 5.56 6.69 -7.62
CA GLU A 133 5.03 8.03 -7.34
C GLU A 133 4.53 8.08 -5.89
N PHE A 134 4.92 9.14 -5.17
CA PHE A 134 4.44 9.41 -3.81
C PHE A 134 3.48 10.60 -3.82
N SER A 135 2.37 10.50 -3.08
CA SER A 135 1.32 11.53 -2.95
C SER A 135 1.38 12.34 -1.66
#